data_AF-A0A7X3KAK8-F1
#
_entry.id   AF-A0A7X3KAK8-F1
#
_cell.length_a   1.000
_cell.length_b   1.000
_cell.length_c   1.000
_cell.angle_alpha   90.00
_cell.angle_beta   90.00
_cell.angle_gamma   90.00
#
_symmetry.space_group_name_H-M   'P 1'
#
loop_
_entity.id
_entity.type
_entity.pdbx_description
1 polymer ?
#
loop_
_entity_poly.entity_id
_entity_poly.type
_entity_poly.pdbx_seq_one_letter_code
_entity_poly.pdbx_strand_id
1 'polypeptide(L)'
;MNEQATHPQTEFNRLYSDVSASIAAAMAEVDGLAVEHKQGKQEIGNIMQRLRGIQAHFDGELKLLEEHAEWDNFTMAFFGETNAGKSTIIESLRILFNEQSRQDLLEKNAHDLAAFENALISHVNEVRQALGTIYAAYTADVAQLRQDFAALGQIVRDESSARIKRKLWLFAGGGAGLGAVLAAALMMFIGK
;
A
#
# COMPACT_ATOMS: atom_id res chain seq x y z
N MET A 1 -14.15 -24.80 -42.16
CA MET A 1 -14.27 -23.59 -43.00
C MET A 1 -13.57 -22.49 -42.24
N ASN A 2 -12.49 -21.94 -42.80
CA ASN A 2 -11.62 -20.99 -42.12
C ASN A 2 -12.10 -19.58 -42.47
N GLU A 3 -13.04 -19.06 -41.68
CA GLU A 3 -13.44 -17.66 -41.78
C GLU A 3 -12.37 -16.84 -41.07
N GLN A 4 -11.39 -16.35 -41.83
CA GLN A 4 -10.48 -15.32 -41.33
C GLN A 4 -11.33 -14.06 -41.18
N ALA A 5 -11.90 -13.86 -40.00
CA ALA A 5 -12.51 -12.60 -39.62
C ALA A 5 -11.42 -11.52 -39.72
N THR A 6 -11.48 -10.71 -40.76
CA THR A 6 -10.61 -9.55 -40.93
C THR A 6 -10.85 -8.60 -39.77
N HIS A 7 -9.78 -8.23 -39.06
CA HIS A 7 -9.88 -7.33 -37.92
C HIS A 7 -10.56 -6.01 -38.36
N PRO A 8 -11.56 -5.49 -37.62
CA PRO A 8 -12.28 -4.27 -38.00
C PRO A 8 -11.35 -3.09 -38.31
N GLN A 9 -10.24 -2.96 -37.58
CA GLN A 9 -9.19 -1.95 -37.86
C GLN A 9 -8.57 -2.12 -39.25
N THR A 10 -8.38 -3.35 -39.73
CA THR A 10 -7.73 -3.61 -41.03
C THR A 10 -8.62 -3.17 -42.19
N GLU A 11 -9.92 -3.46 -42.10
CA GLU A 11 -10.90 -3.00 -43.09
C GLU A 11 -11.04 -1.47 -43.07
N PHE A 12 -11.04 -0.89 -41.88
CA PHE A 12 -11.09 0.56 -41.69
C PHE A 12 -9.84 1.28 -42.25
N ASN A 13 -8.64 0.78 -41.96
CA ASN A 13 -7.38 1.31 -42.49
C ASN A 13 -7.31 1.21 -44.00
N ARG A 14 -7.87 0.14 -44.58
CA ARG A 14 -7.99 -0.01 -46.02
C ARG A 14 -8.93 1.06 -46.61
N LEU A 15 -10.09 1.28 -45.99
CA LEU A 15 -11.02 2.33 -46.41
C LEU A 15 -10.36 3.72 -46.37
N TYR A 16 -9.59 4.01 -45.32
CA TYR A 16 -8.82 5.25 -45.22
C TYR A 16 -7.83 5.40 -46.38
N SER A 17 -7.04 4.34 -46.65
CA SER A 17 -6.07 4.34 -47.75
C SER A 17 -6.75 4.57 -49.10
N ASP A 18 -7.90 3.94 -49.33
CA ASP A 18 -8.67 4.06 -50.58
C ASP A 18 -9.22 5.49 -50.77
N VAL A 19 -9.79 6.08 -49.71
CA VAL A 19 -10.32 7.46 -49.74
C VAL A 19 -9.21 8.49 -49.92
N SER A 20 -8.11 8.34 -49.19
CA SER A 20 -6.94 9.23 -49.31
C SER A 20 -6.30 9.18 -50.69
N ALA A 21 -6.18 7.97 -51.26
CA ALA A 21 -5.69 7.80 -52.62
C ALA A 21 -6.64 8.44 -53.65
N SER A 22 -7.96 8.32 -53.46
CA SER A 22 -8.96 8.94 -54.33
C SER A 22 -8.89 10.48 -54.30
N ILE A 23 -8.76 11.07 -53.10
CA ILE A 23 -8.60 12.53 -52.96
C ILE A 23 -7.29 13.00 -53.60
N ALA A 24 -6.19 12.26 -53.39
CA ALA A 24 -4.91 12.58 -53.99
C ALA A 24 -4.95 12.52 -55.53
N ALA A 25 -5.64 11.50 -56.09
CA ALA A 25 -5.85 11.37 -57.52
C ALA A 25 -6.67 12.55 -58.08
N ALA A 26 -7.76 12.94 -57.41
CA ALA A 26 -8.58 14.07 -57.81
C ALA A 26 -7.80 15.41 -57.77
N MET A 27 -6.93 15.60 -56.76
CA MET A 27 -6.06 16.77 -56.72
C MET A 27 -5.05 16.78 -57.87
N ALA A 28 -4.45 15.63 -58.19
CA ALA A 28 -3.51 15.52 -59.30
C ALA A 28 -4.18 15.76 -60.67
N GLU A 29 -5.42 15.28 -60.84
CA GLU A 29 -6.21 15.53 -62.04
C GLU A 29 -6.55 17.01 -62.20
N VAL A 30 -6.98 17.67 -61.11
CA VAL A 30 -7.31 19.10 -61.09
C VAL A 30 -6.08 19.97 -61.33
N ASP A 31 -4.91 19.59 -60.79
CA ASP A 31 -3.63 20.29 -61.02
C ASP A 31 -3.15 20.14 -62.48
N GLY A 32 -3.43 18.98 -63.11
CA GLY A 32 -3.12 18.70 -64.50
C GLY A 32 -3.98 19.46 -65.53
N LEU A 33 -5.07 20.12 -65.11
CA LEU A 33 -5.90 20.94 -65.99
C LEU A 33 -5.18 22.24 -66.35
N ALA A 34 -4.49 22.23 -67.48
CA ALA A 34 -3.82 23.41 -68.04
C ALA A 34 -4.84 24.43 -68.57
N VAL A 35 -5.40 25.26 -67.68
CA VAL A 35 -6.36 26.31 -68.05
C VAL A 35 -5.66 27.67 -68.11
N GLU A 36 -5.59 28.25 -69.31
CA GLU A 36 -4.94 29.55 -69.52
C GLU A 36 -5.81 30.74 -69.10
N HIS A 37 -7.13 30.55 -69.06
CA HIS A 37 -8.09 31.61 -68.75
C HIS A 37 -8.12 31.98 -67.26
N LYS A 38 -8.15 33.29 -66.94
CA LYS A 38 -8.03 33.81 -65.57
C LYS A 38 -9.13 33.31 -64.62
N GLN A 39 -10.39 33.24 -65.07
CA GLN A 39 -11.48 32.66 -64.26
C GLN A 39 -11.29 31.16 -64.02
N GLY A 40 -10.78 30.41 -65.00
CA GLY A 40 -10.52 28.98 -64.85
C GLY A 40 -9.41 28.68 -63.84
N LYS A 41 -8.33 29.48 -63.82
CA LYS A 41 -7.29 29.38 -62.79
C LYS A 41 -7.83 29.65 -61.38
N GLN A 42 -8.77 30.60 -61.26
CA GLN A 42 -9.40 30.91 -59.98
C GLN A 42 -10.29 29.74 -59.49
N GLU A 43 -11.07 29.13 -60.38
CA GLU A 43 -11.89 27.97 -60.02
C GLU A 43 -11.06 26.73 -59.66
N ILE A 44 -9.98 26.46 -60.38
CA ILE A 44 -9.02 25.40 -60.01
C ILE A 44 -8.46 25.63 -58.61
N GLY A 45 -8.09 26.88 -58.28
CA GLY A 45 -7.65 27.25 -56.94
C GLY A 45 -8.71 26.98 -55.86
N ASN A 46 -9.97 27.32 -56.13
CA ASN A 46 -11.09 27.07 -55.22
C ASN A 46 -11.31 25.56 -54.98
N ILE A 47 -11.27 24.76 -56.05
CA ILE A 47 -11.45 23.30 -55.98
C ILE A 47 -10.29 22.68 -55.18
N MET A 48 -9.05 23.07 -55.47
CA MET A 48 -7.88 22.60 -54.73
C MET A 48 -7.96 22.95 -53.24
N GLN A 49 -8.43 24.15 -52.90
CA GLN A 49 -8.61 24.55 -51.51
C GLN A 49 -9.69 23.71 -50.81
N ARG A 50 -10.81 23.40 -51.50
CA ARG A 50 -11.86 22.52 -50.96
C ARG A 50 -11.35 21.08 -50.75
N LEU A 51 -10.64 20.51 -51.72
CA LEU A 51 -10.08 19.16 -51.62
C LEU A 51 -9.10 19.04 -50.44
N ARG A 52 -8.21 20.02 -50.26
CA ARG A 52 -7.32 20.06 -49.07
C ARG A 52 -8.09 20.17 -47.77
N GLY A 53 -9.17 20.95 -47.74
CA GLY A 53 -10.04 21.06 -46.57
C GLY A 53 -10.71 19.73 -46.21
N ILE A 54 -11.20 19.01 -47.21
CA ILE A 54 -11.80 17.67 -47.04
C ILE A 54 -10.77 16.69 -46.50
N GLN A 55 -9.56 16.66 -47.08
CA GLN A 55 -8.47 15.79 -46.62
C GLN A 55 -8.13 16.06 -45.15
N ALA A 56 -7.92 17.33 -44.79
CA ALA A 56 -7.57 17.70 -43.41
C ALA A 56 -8.68 17.38 -42.41
N HIS A 57 -9.95 17.55 -42.78
CA HIS A 57 -11.09 17.17 -41.92
C HIS A 57 -11.16 15.65 -41.72
N PHE A 58 -11.02 14.90 -42.81
CA PHE A 58 -11.07 13.44 -42.80
C PHE A 58 -9.92 12.84 -41.98
N ASP A 59 -8.70 13.36 -42.13
CA ASP A 59 -7.55 12.97 -41.31
C ASP A 59 -7.79 13.26 -39.81
N GLY A 60 -8.48 14.36 -39.50
CA GLY A 60 -8.87 14.70 -38.13
C GLY A 60 -9.88 13.73 -37.52
N GLU A 61 -10.94 13.41 -38.27
CA GLU A 61 -11.94 12.41 -37.84
C GLU A 61 -11.34 11.01 -37.69
N LEU A 62 -10.41 10.64 -38.58
CA LEU A 62 -9.68 9.38 -38.50
C LEU A 62 -8.91 9.28 -37.19
N LYS A 63 -8.14 10.32 -36.87
CA LYS A 63 -7.34 10.35 -35.65
C LYS A 63 -8.21 10.25 -34.40
N LEU A 64 -9.35 10.93 -34.37
CA LEU A 64 -10.31 10.82 -33.27
C LEU A 64 -10.82 9.38 -33.13
N LEU A 65 -11.13 8.72 -34.24
CA LEU A 65 -11.63 7.36 -34.21
C LEU A 65 -10.53 6.35 -33.82
N GLU A 66 -9.29 6.53 -34.28
CA GLU A 66 -8.14 5.72 -33.84
C GLU A 66 -7.89 5.86 -32.33
N GLU A 67 -7.98 7.07 -31.78
CA GLU A 67 -7.72 7.34 -30.36
C GLU A 67 -8.84 6.83 -29.43
N HIS A 68 -10.09 6.76 -29.91
CA HIS A 68 -11.26 6.51 -29.04
C HIS A 68 -12.04 5.24 -29.35
N ALA A 69 -11.76 4.54 -30.45
CA ALA A 69 -12.46 3.30 -30.77
C ALA A 69 -11.85 2.09 -30.05
N GLU A 70 -12.68 1.36 -29.33
CA GLU A 70 -12.33 0.07 -28.76
C GLU A 70 -12.56 -1.05 -29.78
N TRP A 71 -11.56 -1.30 -30.62
CA TRP A 71 -11.65 -2.30 -31.68
C TRP A 71 -11.54 -3.75 -31.19
N ASP A 72 -10.90 -3.94 -30.03
CA ASP A 72 -10.60 -5.25 -29.46
C ASP A 72 -11.71 -5.74 -28.50
N ASN A 73 -12.67 -4.88 -28.18
CA ASN A 73 -13.73 -5.20 -27.22
C ASN A 73 -15.04 -5.59 -27.91
N PHE A 74 -15.50 -6.80 -27.63
CA PHE A 74 -16.83 -7.24 -28.05
C PHE A 74 -17.89 -6.70 -27.08
N THR A 75 -18.55 -5.61 -27.46
CA THR A 75 -19.61 -5.00 -26.65
C THR A 75 -20.97 -5.66 -26.93
N MET A 76 -21.59 -6.23 -25.89
CA MET A 76 -22.94 -6.79 -25.96
C MET A 76 -23.89 -6.01 -25.05
N ALA A 77 -25.02 -5.57 -25.61
CA ALA A 77 -26.08 -4.90 -24.86
C ALA A 77 -27.33 -5.79 -24.73
N PHE A 78 -27.82 -5.96 -23.51
CA PHE A 78 -29.00 -6.78 -23.20
C PHE A 78 -30.23 -5.90 -22.93
N PHE A 79 -31.24 -5.98 -23.79
CA PHE A 79 -32.51 -5.26 -23.65
C PHE A 79 -33.68 -6.21 -23.40
N GLY A 80 -34.69 -5.74 -22.66
CA GLY A 80 -35.91 -6.51 -22.38
C GLY A 80 -36.59 -6.07 -21.07
N GLU A 81 -37.82 -6.53 -20.83
CA GLU A 81 -38.60 -6.22 -19.62
C GLU A 81 -38.03 -6.89 -18.36
N THR A 82 -38.45 -6.44 -17.17
CA THR A 82 -38.11 -7.09 -15.91
C THR A 82 -38.55 -8.56 -15.95
N ASN A 83 -37.72 -9.46 -15.42
CA ASN A 83 -37.98 -10.91 -15.40
C ASN A 83 -37.90 -11.64 -16.75
N ALA A 84 -37.44 -10.99 -17.84
CA ALA A 84 -37.18 -11.65 -19.13
C ALA A 84 -35.92 -12.57 -19.14
N GLY A 85 -35.28 -12.79 -17.98
CA GLY A 85 -34.08 -13.64 -17.88
C GLY A 85 -32.76 -12.96 -18.26
N LYS A 86 -32.72 -11.63 -18.46
CA LYS A 86 -31.48 -10.89 -18.80
C LYS A 86 -30.33 -11.20 -17.83
N SER A 87 -30.59 -11.19 -16.52
CA SER A 87 -29.58 -11.51 -15.50
C SER A 87 -29.06 -12.94 -15.61
N THR A 88 -29.94 -13.90 -15.95
CA THR A 88 -29.58 -15.31 -16.12
C THR A 88 -28.63 -15.51 -17.30
N ILE A 89 -28.86 -14.81 -18.41
CA ILE A 89 -27.99 -14.90 -19.60
C ILE A 89 -26.63 -14.29 -19.30
N ILE A 90 -26.59 -13.11 -18.67
CA ILE A 90 -25.33 -12.46 -18.27
C ILE A 90 -24.50 -13.40 -17.39
N GLU A 91 -25.14 -14.03 -16.40
CA GLU A 91 -24.44 -14.94 -15.50
C GLU A 91 -23.99 -16.23 -16.20
N SER A 92 -24.81 -16.77 -17.11
CA SER A 92 -24.44 -17.93 -17.92
C SER A 92 -23.20 -17.67 -18.77
N LEU A 93 -23.10 -16.47 -19.36
CA LEU A 93 -21.92 -16.06 -20.14
C LEU A 93 -20.68 -15.90 -19.26
N ARG A 94 -20.81 -15.31 -18.07
CA ARG A 94 -19.69 -15.22 -17.11
C ARG A 94 -19.13 -16.59 -16.72
N ILE A 95 -20.02 -17.56 -16.49
CA ILE A 95 -19.63 -18.93 -16.16
C ILE A 95 -18.96 -19.59 -17.37
N LEU A 96 -19.57 -19.45 -18.56
CA LEU A 96 -19.09 -20.09 -19.78
C LEU A 96 -17.71 -19.58 -20.21
N PHE A 97 -17.46 -18.28 -20.07
CA PHE A 97 -16.16 -17.68 -20.36
C PHE A 97 -15.19 -17.72 -19.18
N ASN A 98 -15.59 -18.37 -18.08
CA ASN A 98 -14.80 -18.55 -16.86
C ASN A 98 -14.04 -17.27 -16.50
N GLU A 99 -14.76 -16.16 -16.30
CA GLU A 99 -14.27 -14.78 -16.12
C GLU A 99 -13.00 -14.69 -15.24
N GLN A 100 -11.85 -15.03 -15.84
CA GLN A 100 -10.65 -15.43 -15.11
C GLN A 100 -10.04 -14.20 -14.44
N SER A 101 -10.12 -13.05 -15.11
CA SER A 101 -9.76 -11.74 -14.57
C SER A 101 -10.43 -11.44 -13.23
N ARG A 102 -11.72 -11.76 -13.10
CA ARG A 102 -12.45 -11.58 -11.84
C ARG A 102 -12.00 -12.59 -10.79
N GLN A 103 -11.76 -13.84 -11.18
CA GLN A 103 -11.25 -14.87 -10.25
C GLN A 103 -9.87 -14.49 -9.72
N ASP A 104 -8.95 -14.10 -10.60
CA ASP A 104 -7.59 -13.65 -10.25
C ASP A 104 -7.60 -12.43 -9.33
N LEU A 105 -8.53 -11.48 -9.54
CA LEU A 105 -8.71 -10.33 -8.65
C LEU A 105 -9.18 -10.74 -7.25
N LEU A 106 -10.09 -11.71 -7.17
CA LEU A 106 -10.58 -12.23 -5.88
C LEU A 106 -9.48 -12.98 -5.13
N GLU A 107 -8.66 -13.78 -5.83
CA GLU A 107 -7.53 -14.48 -5.23
C GLU A 107 -6.45 -13.51 -4.70
N LYS A 108 -6.11 -12.48 -5.49
CA LYS A 108 -5.18 -11.42 -5.04
C LYS A 108 -5.67 -10.73 -3.78
N ASN A 109 -6.93 -10.32 -3.75
CA ASN A 109 -7.52 -9.67 -2.57
C ASN A 109 -7.51 -10.58 -1.33
N ALA A 110 -7.75 -11.89 -1.51
CA ALA A 110 -7.70 -12.85 -0.41
C ALA A 110 -6.27 -13.04 0.12
N HIS A 111 -5.27 -13.09 -0.77
CA HIS A 111 -3.87 -13.16 -0.39
C HIS A 111 -3.42 -11.92 0.40
N ASP A 112 -3.79 -10.72 -0.05
CA ASP A 112 -3.44 -9.47 0.62
C ASP A 112 -4.01 -9.40 2.03
N LEU A 113 -5.27 -9.84 2.22
CA LEU A 113 -5.90 -9.89 3.53
C LEU A 113 -5.12 -10.81 4.51
N ALA A 114 -4.69 -11.99 4.06
CA ALA A 114 -3.90 -12.91 4.87
C ALA A 114 -2.52 -12.34 5.21
N ALA A 115 -1.89 -11.62 4.28
CA ALA A 115 -0.61 -10.95 4.52
C ALA A 115 -0.73 -9.87 5.62
N PHE A 116 -1.80 -9.07 5.58
CA PHE A 116 -2.09 -8.07 6.60
C PHE A 116 -2.33 -8.70 7.98
N GLU A 117 -3.11 -9.79 8.04
CA GLU A 117 -3.39 -10.49 9.29
C GLU A 117 -2.10 -11.01 9.94
N ASN A 118 -1.22 -11.65 9.15
CA ASN A 118 0.06 -12.14 9.63
C ASN A 118 0.97 -11.01 10.12
N ALA A 119 1.02 -9.88 9.42
CA ALA A 119 1.80 -8.71 9.83
C ALA A 119 1.28 -8.14 11.17
N LEU A 120 -0.04 -8.05 11.33
CA LEU A 120 -0.65 -7.58 12.57
C LEU A 120 -0.33 -8.52 13.74
N ILE A 121 -0.43 -9.83 13.54
CA ILE A 121 -0.06 -10.82 14.56
C ILE A 121 1.41 -10.70 14.94
N SER A 122 2.31 -10.51 13.97
CA SER A 122 3.74 -10.29 14.23
C SER A 122 3.97 -9.07 15.10
N HIS A 123 3.38 -7.93 14.76
CA HIS A 123 3.52 -6.70 15.53
C HIS A 123 2.94 -6.82 16.95
N VAL A 124 1.80 -7.49 17.12
CA VAL A 124 1.24 -7.75 18.45
C VAL A 124 2.20 -8.60 19.29
N ASN A 125 2.82 -9.61 18.69
CA ASN A 125 3.81 -10.45 19.37
C ASN A 125 5.09 -9.69 19.73
N GLU A 126 5.59 -8.83 18.83
CA GLU A 126 6.73 -7.95 19.09
C GLU A 126 6.47 -7.01 20.27
N VAL A 127 5.31 -6.34 20.27
CA VAL A 127 4.91 -5.45 21.38
C VAL A 127 4.80 -6.25 22.69
N ARG A 128 4.21 -7.44 22.65
CA ARG A 128 4.11 -8.31 23.82
C ARG A 128 5.48 -8.71 24.37
N GLN A 129 6.43 -9.07 23.49
CA GLN A 129 7.79 -9.43 23.89
C GLN A 129 8.55 -8.23 24.46
N ALA A 130 8.42 -7.06 23.84
CA ALA A 130 9.03 -5.82 24.32
C ALA A 130 8.53 -5.48 25.73
N LEU A 131 7.20 -5.53 25.96
CA LEU A 131 6.60 -5.32 27.28
C LEU A 131 7.08 -6.36 28.30
N GLY A 132 7.16 -7.64 27.92
CA GLY A 132 7.69 -8.69 28.78
C GLY A 132 9.13 -8.44 29.20
N THR A 133 9.97 -7.97 28.28
CA THR A 133 11.38 -7.65 28.55
C THR A 133 11.52 -6.47 29.49
N ILE A 134 10.74 -5.40 29.27
CA ILE A 134 10.72 -4.23 30.15
C ILE A 134 10.30 -4.62 31.58
N TYR A 135 9.26 -5.46 31.71
CA TYR A 135 8.80 -5.91 33.01
C TYR A 135 9.84 -6.77 33.75
N ALA A 136 10.53 -7.66 33.03
CA ALA A 136 11.60 -8.48 33.60
C ALA A 136 12.78 -7.63 34.08
N ALA A 137 13.20 -6.61 33.30
CA ALA A 137 14.26 -5.69 33.70
C ALA A 137 13.87 -4.89 34.95
N TYR A 138 12.63 -4.36 35.00
CA TYR A 138 12.15 -3.60 36.15
C TYR A 138 12.11 -4.43 37.45
N THR A 139 11.72 -5.71 37.37
CA THR A 139 11.73 -6.58 38.56
C THR A 139 13.15 -6.90 39.02
N ALA A 140 14.11 -7.06 38.10
CA ALA A 140 15.51 -7.22 38.42
C ALA A 140 16.09 -5.98 39.13
N ASP A 141 15.79 -4.77 38.64
CA ASP A 141 16.24 -3.52 39.25
C ASP A 141 15.70 -3.35 40.68
N VAL A 142 14.43 -3.68 40.91
CA VAL A 142 13.82 -3.64 42.25
C VAL A 142 14.47 -4.66 43.19
N ALA A 143 14.83 -5.85 42.69
CA ALA A 143 15.53 -6.85 43.48
C ALA A 143 16.94 -6.40 43.86
N GLN A 144 17.67 -5.79 42.91
CA GLN A 144 18.99 -5.22 43.16
C GLN A 144 18.93 -4.10 44.19
N LEU A 145 17.98 -3.19 44.05
CA LEU A 145 17.79 -2.09 44.99
C LEU A 145 17.50 -2.60 46.42
N ARG A 146 16.73 -3.68 46.55
CA ARG A 146 16.50 -4.34 47.85
C ARG A 146 17.79 -4.94 48.43
N GLN A 147 18.64 -5.54 47.60
CA GLN A 147 19.95 -6.04 48.03
C GLN A 147 20.87 -4.91 48.45
N ASP A 148 20.90 -3.81 47.70
CA ASP A 148 21.68 -2.62 48.02
C ASP A 148 21.23 -2.03 49.37
N PHE A 149 19.92 -1.92 49.61
CA PHE A 149 19.39 -1.49 50.92
C PHE A 149 19.74 -2.47 52.05
N ALA A 150 19.74 -3.78 51.79
CA ALA A 150 20.15 -4.77 52.77
C ALA A 150 21.65 -4.66 53.11
N ALA A 151 22.50 -4.46 52.10
CA ALA A 151 23.94 -4.24 52.26
C ALA A 151 24.22 -2.94 53.02
N LEU A 152 23.53 -1.85 52.67
CA LEU A 152 23.61 -0.57 53.39
C LEU A 152 23.18 -0.74 54.86
N GLY A 153 22.13 -1.53 55.11
CA GLY A 153 21.67 -1.85 56.46
C GLY A 153 22.70 -2.63 57.29
N GLN A 154 23.52 -3.48 56.67
CA GLN A 154 24.62 -4.17 57.35
C GLN A 154 25.79 -3.22 57.64
N ILE A 155 26.18 -2.40 56.67
CA ILE A 155 27.25 -1.40 56.82
C ILE A 155 26.91 -0.43 57.95
N VAL A 156 25.67 0.07 58.02
CA VAL A 156 25.23 0.96 59.10
C VAL A 156 25.24 0.26 60.47
N ARG A 157 24.96 -1.05 60.55
CA ARG A 157 25.10 -1.83 61.80
C ARG A 157 26.56 -2.03 62.21
N ASP A 158 27.45 -2.29 61.25
CA ASP A 158 28.88 -2.45 61.51
C ASP A 158 29.53 -1.11 61.91
N GLU A 159 29.10 0.00 61.32
CA GLU A 159 29.59 1.32 61.66
C GLU A 159 29.04 1.83 62.99
N SER A 160 27.76 1.57 63.30
CA SER A 160 27.18 1.88 64.61
C SER A 160 27.80 1.04 65.72
N SER A 161 28.13 -0.23 65.47
CA SER A 161 28.86 -1.06 66.43
C SER A 161 30.34 -0.68 66.58
N ALA A 162 30.97 -0.11 65.54
CA ALA A 162 32.31 0.47 65.65
C ALA A 162 32.31 1.79 66.46
N ARG A 163 31.30 2.66 66.30
CA ARG A 163 31.14 3.87 67.11
C ARG A 163 30.81 3.52 68.56
N ILE A 164 29.95 2.53 68.80
CA ILE A 164 29.65 2.05 70.16
C ILE A 164 30.88 1.41 70.79
N LYS A 165 31.64 0.56 70.09
CA LYS A 165 32.87 -0.05 70.64
C LYS A 165 33.95 1.01 70.92
N ARG A 166 34.13 2.01 70.05
CA ARG A 166 35.10 3.10 70.28
C ARG A 166 34.66 4.03 71.42
N LYS A 167 33.36 4.30 71.55
CA LYS A 167 32.79 5.08 72.67
C LYS A 167 32.78 4.28 73.97
N LEU A 168 32.59 2.97 73.93
CA LEU A 168 32.58 2.06 75.08
C LEU A 168 34.00 1.82 75.64
N TRP A 169 35.03 1.73 74.79
CA TRP A 169 36.43 1.72 75.26
C TRP A 169 36.84 3.07 75.89
N LEU A 170 36.32 4.19 75.39
CA LEU A 170 36.49 5.51 76.02
C LEU A 170 35.81 5.59 77.41
N PHE A 171 34.71 4.85 77.63
CA PHE A 171 34.06 4.78 78.95
C PHE A 171 34.61 3.68 79.86
N ALA A 172 35.23 2.62 79.32
CA ALA A 172 35.80 1.51 80.09
C ALA A 172 37.08 1.90 80.86
N GLY A 173 37.77 2.99 80.48
CA GLY A 173 38.93 3.50 81.21
C GLY A 173 38.62 4.29 82.49
N GLY A 174 37.35 4.63 82.76
CA GLY A 174 37.02 5.68 83.75
C GLY A 174 35.97 5.37 84.84
N GLY A 175 35.29 4.23 84.85
CA GLY A 175 34.20 4.05 85.83
C GLY A 175 33.68 2.63 85.99
N ALA A 176 34.37 1.82 86.78
CA ALA A 176 33.85 0.57 87.32
C ALA A 176 32.74 0.89 88.33
N GLY A 177 31.48 0.58 87.99
CA GLY A 177 30.38 0.66 88.97
C GLY A 177 28.97 0.54 88.38
N LEU A 178 28.71 1.16 87.21
CA LEU A 178 27.35 1.23 86.66
C LEU A 178 27.10 0.35 85.42
N GLY A 179 28.16 -0.15 84.77
CA GLY A 179 28.04 -0.91 83.51
C GLY A 179 27.45 -2.32 83.67
N ALA A 180 27.63 -2.98 84.82
CA ALA A 180 27.15 -4.35 85.03
C ALA A 180 25.62 -4.43 85.14
N VAL A 181 24.96 -3.38 85.66
CA VAL A 181 23.52 -3.39 85.91
C VAL A 181 22.72 -3.15 84.63
N LEU A 182 23.20 -2.25 83.75
CA LEU A 182 22.54 -1.99 82.46
C LEU A 182 22.70 -3.15 81.46
N ALA A 183 23.82 -3.88 81.50
CA ALA A 183 24.03 -5.05 80.65
C ALA A 183 23.07 -6.21 81.00
N ALA A 184 22.78 -6.41 82.29
CA ALA A 184 21.83 -7.43 82.75
C ALA A 184 20.39 -7.11 82.34
N ALA A 185 19.98 -5.83 82.40
CA ALA A 185 18.64 -5.39 82.00
C ALA A 185 18.38 -5.56 80.49
N LEU A 186 19.41 -5.37 79.66
CA LEU A 186 19.30 -5.54 78.20
C LEU A 186 19.27 -7.01 77.75
N MET A 187 19.93 -7.92 78.48
CA MET A 187 19.83 -9.37 78.18
C MET A 187 18.46 -9.96 78.55
N MET A 188 17.77 -9.42 79.55
CA MET A 188 16.47 -9.93 79.99
C MET A 188 15.33 -9.60 79.00
N PHE A 189 15.50 -8.57 78.16
CA PHE A 189 14.49 -8.12 77.19
C PHE A 189 14.62 -8.77 75.80
N ILE A 190 15.70 -9.51 75.54
CA ILE A 190 15.96 -10.21 74.27
C ILE A 190 15.55 -11.70 74.34
N GLY A 191 15.10 -12.18 75.51
CA GLY A 191 14.79 -13.59 75.78
C GLY A 191 13.31 -14.00 75.82
N LYS A 192 12.37 -13.20 75.32
CA LYS A 192 10.95 -13.58 75.16
C LYS A 192 10.33 -12.98 73.90
#